data_AF-M2TJU6-F1
#
_entry.id   AF-M2TJU6-F1
#
_cell.length_a   1.000
_cell.length_b   1.000
_cell.length_c   1.000
_cell.angle_alpha   90.00
_cell.angle_beta   90.00
_cell.angle_gamma   90.00
#
_symmetry.space_group_name_H-M   'P 1'
#
loop_
_entity.id
_entity.type
_entity.pdbx_description
1 polymer ?
#
loop_
_entity_poly.entity_id
_entity_poly.type
_entity_poly.pdbx_seq_one_letter_code
_entity_poly.pdbx_strand_id
1 'polypeptide(L)'
;MVALVLWQDAVKGRDGKLVYHDDSELDAEWRTRPGHGERIRHLAHCRDHLDGRFRAVIARAVDKEADPRDIASCHPQEGVWWKLDEFDEGTGAFVAHVVPGGA
;
A
#
# COMPACT_ATOMS: atom_id res chain seq x y z
N MET A 1 2.62 15.20 -1.23
CA MET A 1 3.07 13.86 -1.71
C MET A 1 2.94 12.89 -0.55
N VAL A 2 2.46 11.68 -0.82
CA VAL A 2 2.32 10.60 0.17
C VAL A 2 3.22 9.44 -0.24
N ALA A 3 3.82 8.78 0.75
CA ALA A 3 4.52 7.50 0.57
C ALA A 3 3.95 6.46 1.55
N LEU A 4 3.71 5.25 1.06
CA LEU A 4 3.20 4.12 1.85
C LEU A 4 4.18 2.95 1.82
N VAL A 5 4.23 2.18 2.90
CA VAL A 5 4.94 0.89 2.91
C VAL A 5 4.01 -0.18 2.35
N LEU A 6 4.47 -0.91 1.34
CA LEU A 6 3.76 -2.03 0.73
C LEU A 6 4.54 -3.32 0.95
N TRP A 7 3.86 -4.40 1.31
CA TRP A 7 4.47 -5.72 1.40
C TRP A 7 4.74 -6.29 -0.01
N GLN A 8 5.97 -6.72 -0.26
CA GLN A 8 6.40 -7.24 -1.56
C GLN A 8 5.59 -8.46 -1.99
N ASP A 9 5.22 -9.32 -1.05
CA ASP A 9 4.47 -10.54 -1.28
C ASP A 9 3.00 -10.30 -1.63
N ALA A 10 2.45 -9.14 -1.29
CA ALA A 10 1.12 -8.69 -1.71
C ALA A 10 1.11 -8.02 -3.09
N VAL A 11 2.27 -7.74 -3.68
CA VAL A 11 2.39 -7.28 -5.07
C VAL A 11 2.32 -8.48 -6.01
N LYS A 12 1.34 -8.48 -6.92
CA LYS A 12 1.14 -9.52 -7.94
C LYS A 12 1.26 -8.94 -9.34
N GLY A 13 1.78 -9.74 -10.27
CA GLY A 13 1.73 -9.42 -11.70
C GLY A 13 0.38 -9.81 -12.28
N ARG A 14 -0.33 -8.86 -12.89
CA ARG A 14 -1.61 -9.10 -13.58
C ARG A 14 -1.64 -8.28 -14.88
N ASP A 15 -1.88 -8.94 -16.01
CA ASP A 15 -2.00 -8.31 -17.34
C ASP A 15 -0.82 -7.38 -17.70
N GLY A 16 0.41 -7.79 -17.34
CA GLY A 16 1.63 -7.02 -17.58
C GLY A 16 1.83 -5.81 -16.66
N LYS A 17 1.00 -5.65 -15.62
CA LYS A 17 1.10 -4.61 -14.59
C LYS A 17 1.34 -5.22 -13.21
N LEU A 18 2.03 -4.48 -12.35
CA LEU A 18 2.11 -4.81 -10.93
C LEU A 18 0.90 -4.22 -10.22
N VAL A 19 0.19 -5.06 -9.48
CA VAL A 19 -1.00 -4.72 -8.70
C VAL A 19 -0.76 -5.12 -7.25
N TYR A 20 -1.10 -4.24 -6.33
CA TYR A 20 -1.07 -4.46 -4.90
C TYR A 20 -2.50 -4.61 -4.41
N HIS A 21 -2.75 -5.69 -3.67
CA HIS A 21 -4.01 -5.92 -3.00
C HIS A 21 -3.75 -5.91 -1.49
N ASP A 22 -4.36 -4.97 -0.77
CA ASP A 22 -4.42 -5.05 0.69
C ASP A 22 -5.58 -5.97 1.07
N ASP A 23 -5.31 -7.28 1.11
CA ASP A 23 -6.24 -8.32 1.54
C ASP A 23 -6.15 -8.59 3.06
N SER A 24 -5.39 -7.78 3.78
CA SER A 24 -5.20 -7.94 5.22
C SER A 24 -6.54 -7.72 5.93
N GLU A 25 -7.18 -8.80 6.39
CA GLU A 25 -8.20 -8.71 7.44
C GLU A 25 -7.53 -8.23 8.72
N LEU A 26 -7.43 -6.91 8.88
CA LEU A 26 -6.87 -6.32 10.09
C LEU A 26 -7.79 -6.65 11.26
N ASP A 27 -7.21 -7.25 12.29
CA ASP A 27 -7.94 -7.51 13.52
C ASP A 27 -8.37 -6.20 14.21
N ALA A 28 -9.22 -6.34 15.24
CA ALA A 28 -9.73 -5.20 15.97
C ALA A 28 -8.63 -4.37 16.67
N GLU A 29 -7.52 -4.99 17.06
CA GLU A 29 -6.40 -4.30 17.71
C GLU A 29 -5.68 -3.39 16.71
N TRP A 30 -5.34 -3.93 15.54
CA TRP A 30 -4.68 -3.19 14.46
C TRP A 30 -5.49 -1.99 13.98
N ARG A 31 -6.82 -2.11 13.91
CA ARG A 31 -7.71 -0.99 13.54
C ARG A 31 -7.62 0.19 14.51
N THR A 32 -7.29 -0.07 15.78
CA THR A 32 -7.15 1.00 16.80
C THR A 32 -5.79 1.66 16.82
N ARG A 33 -4.79 1.10 16.11
CA ARG A 33 -3.44 1.68 16.10
C ARG A 33 -3.44 3.01 15.33
N PRO A 34 -2.81 4.07 15.86
CA PRO A 34 -2.77 5.37 15.21
C PRO A 34 -2.29 5.32 13.75
N GLY A 35 -1.32 4.44 13.46
CA GLY A 35 -0.79 4.25 12.11
C GLY A 35 -1.84 3.80 11.09
N HIS A 36 -2.87 3.05 11.51
CA HIS A 36 -3.96 2.66 10.62
C HIS A 36 -4.85 3.87 10.25
N GLY A 37 -5.19 4.71 11.23
CA GLY A 37 -5.93 5.94 10.99
C GLY A 37 -5.17 6.92 10.09
N GLU A 38 -3.86 7.09 10.30
CA GLU A 38 -3.02 7.91 9.41
C GLU A 38 -2.97 7.34 7.98
N ARG A 39 -2.88 6.01 7.83
CA ARG A 39 -2.90 5.34 6.52
C ARG A 39 -4.19 5.65 5.76
N ILE A 40 -5.34 5.54 6.42
CA ILE A 40 -6.65 5.86 5.83
C ILE A 40 -6.68 7.33 5.37
N ARG A 41 -6.25 8.27 6.22
CA ARG A 41 -6.20 9.70 5.86
C ARG A 41 -5.27 9.97 4.67
N HIS A 42 -4.12 9.31 4.63
CA HIS A 42 -3.19 9.42 3.51
C HIS A 42 -3.79 8.89 2.21
N LEU A 43 -4.46 7.74 2.25
CA LEU A 43 -5.14 7.14 1.09
C LEU A 43 -6.28 8.03 0.59
N ALA A 44 -7.13 8.53 1.50
CA ALA A 44 -8.18 9.49 1.19
C ALA A 44 -7.61 10.76 0.54
N HIS A 45 -6.55 11.33 1.13
CA HIS A 45 -5.87 12.49 0.55
C HIS A 45 -5.31 12.21 -0.85
N CYS A 46 -4.78 11.00 -1.10
CA CYS A 46 -4.32 10.63 -2.43
C CYS A 46 -5.46 10.62 -3.44
N ARG A 47 -6.57 9.96 -3.10
CA ARG A 47 -7.78 9.91 -3.93
C ARG A 47 -8.30 11.30 -4.27
N ASP A 48 -8.43 12.15 -3.25
CA ASP A 48 -9.14 13.44 -3.38
C ASP A 48 -8.26 14.55 -3.98
N HIS A 49 -6.94 14.48 -3.80
CA HIS A 49 -6.04 15.60 -4.14
C HIS A 49 -4.86 15.23 -5.03
N LEU A 50 -4.49 13.96 -5.13
CA LEU A 50 -3.27 13.52 -5.85
C LEU A 50 -3.57 12.59 -7.03
N ASP A 51 -4.78 12.64 -7.60
CA ASP A 51 -5.23 11.74 -8.68
C ASP A 51 -5.10 10.24 -8.29
N GLY A 52 -5.31 9.95 -7.00
CA GLY A 52 -5.12 8.62 -6.43
C GLY A 52 -3.67 8.15 -6.35
N ARG A 53 -2.67 9.04 -6.56
CA ARG A 53 -1.26 8.64 -6.71
C ARG A 53 -0.46 8.76 -5.42
N PHE A 54 0.41 7.78 -5.20
CA PHE A 54 1.36 7.76 -4.09
C PHE A 54 2.68 7.06 -4.47
N ARG A 55 3.72 7.28 -3.67
CA ARG A 55 4.99 6.55 -3.77
C ARG A 55 4.98 5.35 -2.83
N ALA A 56 5.76 4.32 -3.13
CA ALA A 56 5.86 3.16 -2.26
C ALA A 56 7.29 2.96 -1.74
N VAL A 57 7.38 2.49 -0.49
CA VAL A 57 8.53 1.77 0.04
C VAL A 57 8.14 0.30 0.07
N ILE A 58 8.87 -0.55 -0.64
CA ILE A 58 8.59 -1.98 -0.67
C ILE A 58 9.29 -2.63 0.52
N ALA A 59 8.51 -3.26 1.39
CA ALA A 59 8.98 -4.05 2.51
C ALA A 59 8.96 -5.55 2.15
N ARG A 60 10.04 -6.25 2.45
CA ARG A 60 10.12 -7.71 2.34
C ARG A 60 9.97 -8.31 3.74
N ALA A 61 9.05 -9.25 3.90
CA ALA A 61 8.88 -9.97 5.16
C ALA A 61 10.03 -10.95 5.41
N VAL A 62 10.42 -11.14 6.68
CA VAL A 62 11.29 -12.26 7.11
C VAL A 62 10.55 -13.58 6.88
N ASP A 63 9.30 -13.64 7.35
CA ASP A 63 8.34 -14.70 7.13
C ASP A 63 6.99 -14.08 6.72
N LYS A 64 6.48 -14.49 5.57
CA LYS A 64 5.22 -13.97 4.99
C LYS A 64 3.97 -14.52 5.71
N GLU A 65 4.10 -15.67 6.38
CA GLU A 65 3.01 -16.33 7.10
C GLU A 65 2.92 -15.88 8.56
N ALA A 66 3.88 -15.08 9.06
CA ALA A 66 3.87 -14.55 10.42
C ALA A 66 2.85 -13.40 10.58
N ASP A 67 2.20 -13.32 11.74
CA ASP A 67 1.32 -12.22 12.11
C ASP A 67 1.57 -11.80 13.58
N PRO A 68 2.21 -10.63 13.84
CA PRO A 68 2.64 -9.63 12.86
C PRO A 68 3.91 -10.04 12.08
N ARG A 69 4.06 -9.50 10.86
CA ARG A 69 5.26 -9.69 10.02
C ARG A 69 6.42 -8.78 10.46
N ASP A 70 7.62 -9.35 10.53
CA ASP A 70 8.87 -8.58 10.66
C ASP A 70 9.44 -8.18 9.30
N ILE A 71 10.05 -6.99 9.23
CA ILE A 71 10.67 -6.46 8.01
C ILE A 71 12.11 -6.99 7.89
N ALA A 72 12.37 -7.81 6.87
CA ALA A 72 13.72 -8.26 6.51
C ALA A 72 14.52 -7.15 5.81
N SER A 73 13.86 -6.41 4.91
CA SER A 73 14.44 -5.25 4.23
C SER A 73 13.35 -4.31 3.74
N CYS A 74 13.70 -3.04 3.56
CA CYS A 74 12.82 -2.04 2.96
C CYS A 74 13.62 -1.19 1.96
N HIS A 75 13.00 -0.87 0.82
CA HIS A 75 13.62 0.00 -0.19
C HIS A 75 12.56 0.88 -0.86
N PRO A 76 12.87 2.15 -1.14
CA PRO A 76 11.99 3.00 -1.92
C PRO A 76 11.85 2.43 -3.34
N GLN A 77 10.65 2.48 -3.89
CA GLN A 77 10.44 2.14 -5.29
C GLN A 77 10.65 3.38 -6.16
N GLU A 78 11.69 3.33 -6.99
CA GLU A 78 12.08 4.44 -7.85
C GLU A 78 11.38 4.39 -9.22
N GLY A 79 11.30 5.54 -9.90
CA GLY A 79 10.84 5.63 -11.30
C GLY A 79 9.33 5.41 -11.54
N VAL A 80 8.55 5.03 -10.52
CA VAL A 80 7.12 4.71 -10.68
C VAL A 80 6.23 5.28 -9.59
N TRP A 81 4.96 5.48 -9.90
CA TRP A 81 3.91 5.78 -8.91
C TRP A 81 2.97 4.59 -8.79
N TRP A 82 2.29 4.51 -7.66
CA TRP A 82 1.11 3.67 -7.51
C TRP A 82 -0.12 4.55 -7.67
N LYS A 83 -1.15 4.03 -8.35
CA LYS A 83 -2.45 4.66 -8.47
C LYS A 83 -3.51 3.77 -7.84
N LEU A 84 -4.32 4.35 -6.97
CA LEU A 84 -5.47 3.68 -6.37
C LEU A 84 -6.50 3.33 -7.45
N ASP A 85 -6.91 2.06 -7.43
CA ASP A 85 -8.04 1.55 -8.20
C ASP A 85 -9.30 1.49 -7.34
N GLU A 86 -9.16 0.97 -6.13
CA GLU A 86 -10.22 0.79 -5.15
C GLU A 86 -9.72 1.21 -3.77
N PHE A 87 -10.57 1.84 -2.97
CA PHE A 87 -10.26 2.21 -1.59
C PHE A 87 -11.54 2.25 -0.75
N ASP A 88 -11.55 1.48 0.34
CA ASP A 88 -12.60 1.51 1.36
C ASP A 88 -12.11 2.30 2.58
N GLU A 89 -12.69 3.47 2.80
CA GLU A 89 -12.36 4.34 3.94
C GLU A 89 -12.73 3.75 5.30
N GLY A 90 -13.74 2.87 5.37
CA GLY A 90 -14.20 2.29 6.62
C GLY A 90 -13.26 1.21 7.14
N THR A 91 -12.61 0.47 6.24
CA THR A 91 -11.70 -0.63 6.57
C THR A 91 -10.23 -0.30 6.31
N GLY A 92 -9.96 0.72 5.50
CA GLY A 92 -8.62 1.04 5.01
C GLY A 92 -8.07 0.07 3.96
N ALA A 93 -8.87 -0.88 3.47
CA ALA A 93 -8.49 -1.81 2.42
C ALA A 93 -8.43 -1.09 1.07
N PHE A 94 -7.47 -1.46 0.22
CA PHE A 94 -7.29 -0.82 -1.08
C PHE A 94 -6.63 -1.74 -2.11
N VAL A 95 -6.87 -1.42 -3.38
CA VAL A 95 -6.19 -1.99 -4.54
C VAL A 95 -5.49 -0.86 -5.27
N ALA A 96 -4.26 -1.09 -5.71
CA ALA A 96 -3.50 -0.12 -6.49
C ALA A 96 -2.66 -0.81 -7.56
N HIS A 97 -2.39 -0.10 -8.65
CA HIS A 97 -1.47 -0.57 -9.69
C HIS A 97 -0.33 0.41 -9.94
N VAL A 98 0.77 -0.12 -10.46
CA VAL A 98 1.91 0.68 -10.89
C VAL A 98 1.58 1.45 -12.17
N VAL A 99 1.90 2.74 -12.16
CA VAL A 99 1.89 3.63 -13.32
C VAL A 99 3.28 4.25 -13.55
N PRO A 100 3.68 4.50 -14.81
CA PRO A 100 4.95 5.15 -15.10
C PRO A 100 5.08 6.50 -14.39
N GLY A 101 6.29 6.83 -13.93
CA GLY A 101 6.63 8.19 -13.54
C GLY A 101 6.48 9.14 -14.71
N GLY A 102 5.46 10.00 -14.69
CA GLY A 102 5.43 11.17 -15.56
C GLY A 102 6.58 12.10 -15.19
N ALA A 103 7.31 12.56 -16.21
CA ALA A 103 8.25 13.67 -16.11
C ALA A 103 7.52 14.97 -15.74
#